data_AF-C0QLY2-F1
#
_entry.id   AF-C0QLY2-F1
#
_cell.length_a   1.000
_cell.length_b   1.000
_cell.length_c   1.000
_cell.angle_alpha   90.00
_cell.angle_beta   90.00
_cell.angle_gamma   90.00
#
_symmetry.space_group_name_H-M   'P 1'
#
loop_
_entity.id
_entity.type
_entity.pdbx_description
1 polymer ?
#
loop_
_entity_poly.entity_id
_entity_poly.type
_entity_poly.pdbx_seq_one_letter_code
_entity_poly.pdbx_strand_id
1 'polypeptide(L)'
;MDNRIIAFLDILGFKKLVADNQEELLLKFISPLYFAEESNNDQKTQYQKFGLDELHTREVTFFSDSIIISCEFKEILHLISHVKDLSAAFIKYGLFLRGGITYGELYHKDRVVFGSAMNEAYMIESEHAIYPRIIISDNLFKKIECEIGPISEALKSADGPYERLMLKNNIFKDDDGFYFLNPFPNSVPINAAHKQLGINSLNDFIVFLKAKIEQSMAENRADKKIALKYFWLASNFNNYYLDVKGISAIEI
;
A
#
# COMPACT_ATOMS: atom_id res chain seq x y z
N MET A 1 -4.73 -4.07 25.52
CA MET A 1 -5.15 -4.75 24.29
C MET A 1 -6.43 -4.09 23.92
N ASP A 2 -6.50 -3.51 22.73
CA ASP A 2 -7.61 -2.69 22.30
C ASP A 2 -7.93 -3.03 20.84
N ASN A 3 -9.14 -2.72 20.39
CA ASN A 3 -9.51 -2.95 18.99
C ASN A 3 -8.86 -1.88 18.10
N ARG A 4 -7.99 -2.32 17.19
CA ARG A 4 -7.20 -1.46 16.30
C ARG A 4 -7.33 -1.95 14.87
N ILE A 5 -7.09 -1.07 13.91
CA ILE A 5 -6.81 -1.48 12.54
C ILE A 5 -5.34 -1.89 12.49
N ILE A 6 -5.03 -2.99 11.81
CA ILE A 6 -3.67 -3.43 11.55
C ILE A 6 -3.51 -3.72 10.05
N ALA A 7 -2.44 -3.21 9.47
CA ALA A 7 -1.92 -3.60 8.17
C ALA A 7 -0.66 -4.44 8.38
N PHE A 8 -0.68 -5.69 7.92
CA PHE A 8 0.51 -6.53 7.78
C PHE A 8 0.90 -6.54 6.30
N LEU A 9 2.09 -6.04 5.98
CA LEU A 9 2.58 -5.87 4.62
C LEU A 9 3.88 -6.65 4.45
N ASP A 10 4.00 -7.36 3.33
CA ASP A 10 5.20 -8.10 2.91
C ASP A 10 5.78 -7.49 1.63
N ILE A 11 7.10 -7.31 1.60
CA ILE A 11 7.84 -6.75 0.47
C ILE A 11 8.22 -7.87 -0.50
N LEU A 12 7.53 -7.93 -1.65
CA LEU A 12 7.84 -8.89 -2.69
C LEU A 12 9.19 -8.58 -3.35
N GLY A 13 10.06 -9.60 -3.43
CA GLY A 13 11.40 -9.48 -4.00
C GLY A 13 12.48 -9.03 -3.01
N PHE A 14 12.16 -8.90 -1.72
CA PHE A 14 13.08 -8.44 -0.68
C PHE A 14 14.39 -9.23 -0.62
N LYS A 15 14.34 -10.56 -0.78
CA LYS A 15 15.55 -11.41 -0.80
C LYS A 15 16.56 -11.00 -1.88
N LYS A 16 16.07 -10.66 -3.07
CA LYS A 16 16.92 -10.20 -4.18
C LYS A 16 17.54 -8.85 -3.84
N LEU A 17 16.76 -7.95 -3.24
CA LEU A 17 17.24 -6.63 -2.84
C LEU A 17 18.39 -6.71 -1.82
N VAL A 18 18.26 -7.57 -0.80
CA VAL A 18 19.32 -7.78 0.20
C VAL A 18 20.56 -8.39 -0.45
N ALA A 19 20.41 -9.36 -1.34
CA ALA A 19 21.53 -9.98 -2.06
C ALA A 19 22.32 -8.99 -2.94
N ASP A 20 21.63 -8.00 -3.51
CA ASP A 20 22.22 -6.97 -4.35
C ASP A 20 22.88 -5.82 -3.55
N ASN A 21 23.03 -5.97 -2.22
CA ASN A 21 23.61 -4.98 -1.28
C ASN A 21 22.94 -3.59 -1.33
N GLN A 22 21.63 -3.55 -1.58
CA GLN A 22 20.86 -2.31 -1.64
C GLN A 22 20.29 -1.87 -0.28
N GLU A 23 20.98 -2.22 0.82
CA GLU A 23 20.53 -1.96 2.21
C GLU A 23 20.31 -0.46 2.49
N GLU A 24 21.11 0.41 1.86
CA GLU A 24 20.95 1.86 2.00
C GLU A 24 19.60 2.36 1.44
N LEU A 25 19.03 1.66 0.45
CA LEU A 25 17.69 1.93 -0.03
C LEU A 25 16.64 1.53 1.01
N LEU A 26 16.80 0.36 1.65
CA LEU A 26 15.89 -0.08 2.73
C LEU A 26 15.86 0.93 3.88
N LEU A 27 17.02 1.39 4.34
CA LEU A 27 17.12 2.38 5.41
C LEU A 27 16.42 3.70 5.04
N LYS A 28 16.42 4.08 3.74
CA LYS A 28 15.67 5.26 3.26
C LYS A 28 14.15 5.09 3.27
N PHE A 29 13.60 3.88 3.19
CA PHE A 29 12.14 3.63 3.31
C PHE A 29 11.70 3.42 4.74
N ILE A 30 12.55 2.77 5.53
CA ILE A 30 12.22 2.37 6.88
C ILE A 30 12.36 3.56 7.83
N SER A 31 13.35 4.44 7.60
CA SER A 31 13.54 5.61 8.47
C SER A 31 12.29 6.50 8.53
N PRO A 32 11.59 6.86 7.43
CA PRO A 32 10.36 7.64 7.55
C PRO A 32 9.22 6.93 8.28
N LEU A 33 9.16 5.59 8.23
CA LEU A 33 8.15 4.82 8.95
C LEU A 33 8.28 4.95 10.48
N TYR A 34 9.52 5.10 10.98
CA TYR A 34 9.82 5.16 12.42
C TYR A 34 9.96 6.59 12.98
N PHE A 35 10.45 7.56 12.21
CA PHE A 35 10.88 8.85 12.75
C PHE A 35 9.83 9.97 12.79
N ALA A 36 8.53 9.66 12.78
CA ALA A 36 7.49 10.68 12.92
C ALA A 36 7.45 11.35 14.32
N GLU A 37 8.01 10.72 15.36
CA GLU A 37 7.86 11.22 16.74
C GLU A 37 9.04 12.04 17.30
N GLU A 38 10.27 11.89 16.78
CA GLU A 38 11.49 12.46 17.42
C GLU A 38 12.19 13.60 16.67
N SER A 39 11.56 14.23 15.68
CA SER A 39 12.32 15.07 14.73
C SER A 39 12.16 16.59 14.93
N ASN A 40 13.31 17.29 14.92
CA ASN A 40 13.42 18.76 14.86
C ASN A 40 12.65 19.34 13.65
N ASN A 41 12.24 20.61 13.74
CA ASN A 41 11.35 21.32 12.79
C ASN A 41 11.63 21.14 11.28
N ASP A 42 12.88 20.90 10.86
CA ASP A 42 13.25 20.71 9.44
C ASP A 42 12.99 19.30 8.89
N GLN A 43 12.83 18.30 9.76
CA GLN A 43 12.49 16.93 9.37
C GLN A 43 10.98 16.67 9.43
N LYS A 44 10.26 17.37 10.33
CA LYS A 44 8.79 17.47 10.31
C LYS A 44 8.23 17.79 8.92
N THR A 45 8.90 18.66 8.16
CA THR A 45 8.52 19.03 6.79
C THR A 45 8.73 17.91 5.76
N GLN A 46 9.52 16.88 6.03
CA GLN A 46 9.60 15.68 5.19
C GLN A 46 8.52 14.65 5.56
N TYR A 47 8.20 14.48 6.84
CA TYR A 47 7.16 13.53 7.29
C TYR A 47 5.75 13.99 6.94
N GLN A 48 5.49 15.31 7.00
CA GLN A 48 4.29 15.95 6.43
C GLN A 48 4.10 15.63 4.94
N LYS A 49 5.18 15.44 4.18
CA LYS A 49 5.10 15.11 2.73
C LYS A 49 4.69 13.65 2.46
N PHE A 50 4.77 12.78 3.45
CA PHE A 50 4.32 11.38 3.38
C PHE A 50 3.00 11.14 4.14
N GLY A 51 2.32 12.21 4.59
CA GLY A 51 1.06 12.11 5.34
C GLY A 51 1.19 11.44 6.72
N LEU A 52 2.41 11.39 7.27
CA LEU A 52 2.73 10.56 8.45
C LEU A 52 2.36 11.20 9.79
N ASP A 53 2.19 12.52 9.84
CA ASP A 53 1.88 13.27 11.08
C ASP A 53 0.39 13.19 11.48
N GLU A 54 -0.47 12.63 10.61
CA GLU A 54 -1.93 12.58 10.80
C GLU A 54 -2.42 11.28 11.45
N LEU A 55 -1.52 10.31 11.67
CA LEU A 55 -1.80 9.09 12.42
C LEU A 55 -1.30 9.25 13.87
N HIS A 56 -2.10 9.86 14.72
CA HIS A 56 -1.76 10.19 16.11
C HIS A 56 -1.66 8.98 17.03
N THR A 57 -2.28 7.86 16.66
CA THR A 57 -2.30 6.64 17.48
C THR A 57 -1.45 5.53 16.88
N ARG A 58 -0.59 5.87 15.90
CA ARG A 58 0.15 4.91 15.09
C ARG A 58 1.19 4.16 15.89
N GLU A 59 1.30 2.87 15.61
CA GLU A 59 2.43 2.04 16.01
C GLU A 59 2.98 1.35 14.76
N VAL A 60 4.31 1.30 14.63
CA VAL A 60 4.98 0.70 13.46
C VAL A 60 6.06 -0.26 13.90
N THR A 61 6.05 -1.46 13.32
CA THR A 61 7.11 -2.44 13.49
C THR A 61 7.55 -2.95 12.13
N PHE A 62 8.84 -2.87 11.87
CA PHE A 62 9.51 -3.41 10.70
C PHE A 62 10.38 -4.58 11.12
N PHE A 63 10.23 -5.72 10.45
CA PHE A 63 11.05 -6.91 10.69
C PHE A 63 11.27 -7.66 9.37
N SER A 64 12.53 -7.83 8.96
CA SER A 64 12.91 -8.49 7.70
C SER A 64 12.23 -7.82 6.49
N ASP A 65 11.31 -8.51 5.84
CA ASP A 65 10.50 -8.14 4.68
C ASP A 65 9.09 -7.66 5.10
N SER A 66 8.78 -7.69 6.39
CA SER A 66 7.47 -7.39 6.93
C SER A 66 7.39 -5.99 7.54
N ILE A 67 6.30 -5.29 7.23
CA ILE A 67 5.93 -3.99 7.80
C ILE A 67 4.57 -4.12 8.46
N ILE A 68 4.50 -3.80 9.74
CA ILE A 68 3.29 -3.84 10.54
C ILE A 68 2.96 -2.40 10.94
N ILE A 69 1.77 -1.95 10.58
CA ILE A 69 1.26 -0.62 10.96
C ILE A 69 -0.07 -0.83 11.67
N SER A 70 -0.26 -0.24 12.84
CA SER A 70 -1.56 -0.23 13.49
C SER A 70 -1.98 1.16 13.96
N CYS A 71 -3.28 1.41 13.98
CA CYS A 71 -3.87 2.67 14.43
C CYS A 71 -5.30 2.45 14.92
N GLU A 72 -5.89 3.47 15.55
CA GLU A 72 -7.32 3.49 15.87
C GLU A 72 -8.18 3.55 14.59
N PHE A 73 -9.43 3.12 14.71
CA PHE A 73 -10.34 3.06 13.56
C PHE A 73 -10.60 4.43 12.91
N LYS A 74 -10.68 5.49 13.71
CA LYS A 74 -10.88 6.87 13.24
C LYS A 74 -9.82 7.33 12.22
N GLU A 75 -8.69 6.64 12.18
CA GLU A 75 -7.54 6.96 11.34
C GLU A 75 -7.47 6.12 10.04
N ILE A 76 -8.52 5.36 9.71
CA ILE A 76 -8.57 4.45 8.54
C ILE A 76 -8.17 5.12 7.21
N LEU A 77 -8.61 6.35 6.96
CA LEU A 77 -8.28 7.05 5.71
C LEU A 77 -6.81 7.43 5.61
N HIS A 78 -6.23 7.84 6.74
CA HIS A 78 -4.82 8.14 6.83
C HIS A 78 -3.99 6.86 6.68
N LEU A 79 -4.43 5.73 7.28
CA LEU A 79 -3.79 4.44 7.09
C LEU A 79 -3.81 4.01 5.62
N ILE A 80 -4.97 4.10 4.97
CA ILE A 80 -5.12 3.78 3.54
C ILE A 80 -4.17 4.64 2.70
N SER A 81 -4.18 5.96 2.92
CA SER A 81 -3.33 6.89 2.17
C SER A 81 -1.84 6.56 2.38
N HIS A 82 -1.44 6.29 3.62
CA HIS A 82 -0.08 5.93 3.96
C HIS A 82 0.35 4.61 3.31
N VAL A 83 -0.49 3.56 3.36
CA VAL A 83 -0.17 2.28 2.72
C VAL A 83 -0.02 2.44 1.19
N LYS A 84 -0.81 3.33 0.56
CA LYS A 84 -0.66 3.67 -0.86
C LYS A 84 0.64 4.42 -1.15
N ASP A 85 0.97 5.42 -0.34
CA ASP A 85 2.20 6.18 -0.49
C ASP A 85 3.44 5.29 -0.31
N LEU A 86 3.37 4.36 0.64
CA LEU A 86 4.38 3.34 0.85
C LEU A 86 4.51 2.44 -0.38
N SER A 87 3.39 1.95 -0.92
CA SER A 87 3.38 1.15 -2.17
C SER A 87 4.02 1.91 -3.33
N ALA A 88 3.67 3.18 -3.53
CA ALA A 88 4.27 4.03 -4.56
C ALA A 88 5.77 4.27 -4.33
N ALA A 89 6.22 4.37 -3.07
CA ALA A 89 7.63 4.48 -2.73
C ALA A 89 8.43 3.24 -3.11
N PHE A 90 7.89 2.04 -2.87
CA PHE A 90 8.52 0.77 -3.25
C PHE A 90 8.55 0.52 -4.77
N ILE A 91 7.49 0.92 -5.48
CA ILE A 91 7.38 0.77 -6.95
C ILE A 91 8.55 1.40 -7.71
N LYS A 92 9.08 2.53 -7.21
CA LYS A 92 10.24 3.22 -7.82
C LYS A 92 11.48 2.34 -7.94
N TYR A 93 11.55 1.29 -7.12
CA TYR A 93 12.66 0.35 -7.05
C TYR A 93 12.29 -1.01 -7.65
N GLY A 94 11.12 -1.12 -8.30
CA GLY A 94 10.61 -2.38 -8.83
C GLY A 94 10.15 -3.36 -7.74
N LEU A 95 9.94 -2.88 -6.52
CA LEU A 95 9.37 -3.66 -5.43
C LEU A 95 7.87 -3.41 -5.33
N PHE A 96 7.14 -4.44 -4.91
CA PHE A 96 5.70 -4.38 -4.72
C PHE A 96 5.35 -4.91 -3.34
N LEU A 97 4.25 -4.40 -2.79
CA LEU A 97 3.73 -4.86 -1.50
C LEU A 97 2.58 -5.84 -1.72
N ARG A 98 2.44 -6.76 -0.78
CA ARG A 98 1.22 -7.54 -0.58
C ARG A 98 0.89 -7.57 0.90
N GLY A 99 -0.31 -7.98 1.27
CA GLY A 99 -0.64 -8.05 2.69
C GLY A 99 -2.12 -8.18 3.00
N GLY A 100 -2.42 -7.99 4.28
CA GLY A 100 -3.78 -7.96 4.82
C GLY A 100 -3.98 -6.77 5.75
N ILE A 101 -5.14 -6.13 5.66
CA ILE A 101 -5.60 -5.11 6.61
C ILE A 101 -6.87 -5.64 7.28
N THR A 102 -6.86 -5.68 8.62
CA THR A 102 -8.02 -6.11 9.41
C THR A 102 -8.26 -5.18 10.61
N TYR A 103 -9.38 -5.39 11.29
CA TYR A 103 -9.76 -4.71 12.52
C TYR A 103 -10.07 -5.73 13.61
N GLY A 104 -9.47 -5.57 14.79
CA GLY A 104 -9.74 -6.43 15.94
C GLY A 104 -8.76 -6.21 17.09
N GLU A 105 -8.76 -7.12 18.06
CA GLU A 105 -7.93 -7.02 19.25
C GLU A 105 -6.44 -7.12 18.91
N LEU A 106 -5.71 -6.11 19.35
CA LEU A 106 -4.28 -6.00 19.11
C LEU A 106 -3.59 -5.39 20.33
N TYR A 107 -2.44 -5.94 20.65
CA TYR A 107 -1.38 -5.23 21.36
C TYR A 107 -0.29 -4.90 20.34
N HIS A 108 0.01 -3.61 20.17
CA HIS A 108 1.12 -3.14 19.36
C HIS A 108 1.76 -1.98 20.12
N LYS A 109 2.98 -2.19 20.57
CA LYS A 109 3.79 -1.15 21.19
C LYS A 109 5.27 -1.45 21.00
N ASP A 110 6.05 -0.43 20.64
CA ASP A 110 7.48 -0.55 20.35
C ASP A 110 7.75 -1.60 19.26
N ARG A 111 8.33 -2.75 19.64
CA ARG A 111 8.64 -3.88 18.73
C ARG A 111 7.80 -5.11 19.02
N VAL A 112 6.79 -4.99 19.89
CA VAL A 112 5.98 -6.11 20.36
C VAL A 112 4.59 -6.00 19.75
N VAL A 113 4.22 -7.00 18.95
CA VAL A 113 2.93 -7.09 18.29
C VAL A 113 2.33 -8.48 18.49
N PHE A 114 1.12 -8.55 19.02
CA PHE A 114 0.36 -9.79 19.12
C PHE A 114 -1.14 -9.51 19.28
N GLY A 115 -1.98 -10.48 18.90
CA GLY A 115 -3.43 -10.37 18.99
C GLY A 115 -4.12 -11.14 17.87
N SER A 116 -5.44 -11.31 17.98
CA SER A 116 -6.23 -11.99 16.96
C SER A 116 -6.18 -11.26 15.62
N ALA A 117 -6.17 -9.92 15.65
CA ALA A 117 -6.03 -9.09 14.45
C ALA A 117 -4.68 -9.28 13.76
N MET A 118 -3.59 -9.46 14.52
CA MET A 118 -2.27 -9.77 13.95
C MET A 118 -2.27 -11.14 13.25
N ASN A 119 -2.86 -12.15 13.88
CA ASN A 119 -2.96 -13.50 13.32
C ASN A 119 -3.77 -13.50 12.02
N GLU A 120 -4.91 -12.80 11.99
CA GLU A 120 -5.75 -12.68 10.80
C GLU A 120 -5.03 -11.93 9.67
N ALA A 121 -4.38 -10.80 9.96
CA ALA A 121 -3.63 -10.05 8.95
C ALA A 121 -2.49 -10.87 8.33
N TYR A 122 -1.78 -11.65 9.15
CA TYR A 122 -0.74 -12.56 8.69
C TYR A 122 -1.29 -13.73 7.85
N MET A 123 -2.42 -14.32 8.27
CA MET A 123 -3.10 -15.37 7.51
C MET A 123 -3.56 -14.86 6.14
N ILE A 124 -4.13 -13.65 6.08
CA ILE A 124 -4.52 -13.01 4.83
C ILE A 124 -3.32 -12.84 3.90
N GLU A 125 -2.19 -12.33 4.41
CA GLU A 125 -0.98 -12.19 3.60
C GLU A 125 -0.48 -13.54 3.06
N SER A 126 -0.38 -14.53 3.94
CA SER A 126 0.27 -15.81 3.63
C SER A 126 -0.58 -16.76 2.79
N GLU A 127 -1.91 -16.72 2.96
CA GLU A 127 -2.85 -17.66 2.31
C GLU A 127 -3.67 -17.03 1.18
N HIS A 128 -3.95 -15.72 1.22
CA HIS A 128 -4.89 -15.08 0.28
C HIS A 128 -4.25 -14.00 -0.60
N ALA A 129 -3.24 -13.27 -0.10
CA ALA A 129 -2.50 -12.27 -0.86
C ALA A 129 -1.41 -12.90 -1.75
N ILE A 130 -1.81 -13.84 -2.61
CA ILE A 130 -0.89 -14.54 -3.52
C ILE A 130 -0.34 -13.61 -4.61
N TYR A 131 -1.06 -12.54 -4.93
CA TYR A 131 -0.70 -11.47 -5.87
C TYR A 131 -0.17 -10.23 -5.13
N PRO A 132 0.46 -9.27 -5.84
CA PRO A 132 0.95 -8.00 -5.27
C PRO A 132 -0.20 -7.03 -4.89
N ARG A 133 -1.04 -7.45 -3.95
CA ARG A 133 -2.23 -6.73 -3.48
C ARG A 133 -2.34 -6.78 -1.96
N ILE A 134 -2.99 -5.77 -1.41
CA ILE A 134 -3.22 -5.65 0.04
C ILE A 134 -4.71 -5.83 0.28
N ILE A 135 -5.07 -6.98 0.84
CA ILE A 135 -6.47 -7.40 1.02
C ILE A 135 -7.08 -6.69 2.24
N ILE A 136 -8.32 -6.27 2.12
CA ILE A 136 -9.15 -5.77 3.22
C ILE A 136 -9.99 -6.94 3.74
N SER A 137 -9.85 -7.27 5.03
CA SER A 137 -10.62 -8.35 5.64
C SER A 137 -12.11 -8.01 5.69
N ASP A 138 -12.94 -9.06 5.75
CA ASP A 138 -14.38 -8.89 5.98
C ASP A 138 -14.68 -8.16 7.31
N ASN A 139 -13.86 -8.37 8.33
CA ASN A 139 -14.00 -7.71 9.63
C ASN A 139 -13.83 -6.19 9.49
N LEU A 140 -12.78 -5.75 8.80
CA LEU A 140 -12.57 -4.32 8.54
C LEU A 140 -13.61 -3.76 7.58
N PHE A 141 -13.97 -4.49 6.52
CA PHE A 141 -14.98 -4.04 5.56
C PHE A 141 -16.33 -3.80 6.25
N LYS A 142 -16.80 -4.74 7.08
CA LYS A 142 -18.03 -4.58 7.87
C LYS A 142 -17.94 -3.40 8.85
N LYS A 143 -16.78 -3.18 9.47
CA LYS A 143 -16.58 -2.05 10.37
C LYS A 143 -16.67 -0.71 9.63
N ILE A 144 -16.09 -0.62 8.43
CA ILE A 144 -16.20 0.54 7.54
C ILE A 144 -17.67 0.80 7.17
N GLU A 145 -18.38 -0.22 6.70
CA GLU A 145 -19.80 -0.13 6.33
C GLU A 145 -20.68 0.28 7.52
N CYS A 146 -20.34 -0.15 8.74
CA CYS A 146 -21.09 0.19 9.96
C CYS A 146 -20.85 1.64 10.43
N GLU A 147 -19.60 2.11 10.44
CA GLU A 147 -19.22 3.40 11.03
C GLU A 147 -19.28 4.56 10.02
N ILE A 148 -18.87 4.29 8.79
CA ILE A 148 -18.79 5.29 7.73
C ILE A 148 -20.02 5.19 6.83
N GLY A 149 -20.54 3.98 6.60
CA GLY A 149 -21.70 3.68 5.76
C GLY A 149 -21.33 3.01 4.43
N PRO A 150 -22.34 2.65 3.61
CA PRO A 150 -22.08 1.80 2.45
C PRO A 150 -21.20 2.44 1.38
N ILE A 151 -20.06 1.79 1.09
CA ILE A 151 -19.09 2.27 0.09
C ILE A 151 -19.73 2.25 -1.30
N SER A 152 -20.56 1.25 -1.60
CA SER A 152 -21.28 1.14 -2.88
C SER A 152 -22.15 2.38 -3.16
N GLU A 153 -22.77 2.93 -2.12
CA GLU A 153 -23.68 4.07 -2.20
C GLU A 153 -22.97 5.42 -2.22
N ALA A 154 -21.63 5.48 -2.18
CA ALA A 154 -20.93 6.76 -2.20
C ALA A 154 -21.26 7.54 -3.49
N LEU A 155 -21.86 8.72 -3.30
CA LEU A 155 -22.24 9.65 -4.35
C LEU A 155 -21.03 10.52 -4.75
N LYS A 156 -20.97 10.92 -6.02
CA LYS A 156 -19.96 11.88 -6.53
C LYS A 156 -20.29 13.35 -6.19
N SER A 157 -21.38 13.61 -5.47
CA SER A 157 -21.81 14.98 -5.14
C SER A 157 -20.91 15.59 -4.07
N ALA A 158 -20.69 16.91 -4.15
CA ALA A 158 -19.92 17.69 -3.18
C ALA A 158 -20.47 17.61 -1.74
N ASP A 159 -21.72 17.14 -1.57
CA ASP A 159 -22.41 17.00 -0.29
C ASP A 159 -22.34 15.58 0.32
N GLY A 160 -21.68 14.63 -0.33
CA GLY A 160 -21.47 13.28 0.22
C GLY A 160 -20.32 13.24 1.24
N PRO A 161 -20.33 12.31 2.21
CA PRO A 161 -19.21 12.14 3.13
C PRO A 161 -17.94 11.81 2.33
N TYR A 162 -16.97 12.72 2.36
CA TYR A 162 -15.71 12.65 1.63
C TYR A 162 -14.99 11.30 1.86
N GLU A 163 -15.11 10.78 3.07
CA GLU A 163 -14.58 9.50 3.51
C GLU A 163 -15.08 8.33 2.66
N ARG A 164 -16.39 8.30 2.33
CA ARG A 164 -16.97 7.23 1.50
C ARG A 164 -16.44 7.28 0.07
N LEU A 165 -16.31 8.48 -0.50
CA LEU A 165 -15.78 8.65 -1.85
C LEU A 165 -14.30 8.24 -1.91
N MET A 166 -13.52 8.61 -0.90
CA MET A 166 -12.13 8.17 -0.75
C MET A 166 -12.05 6.64 -0.69
N LEU A 167 -12.86 5.98 0.14
CA LEU A 167 -12.87 4.52 0.23
C LEU A 167 -13.28 3.86 -1.09
N LYS A 168 -14.34 4.37 -1.74
CA LYS A 168 -14.83 3.85 -3.03
C LYS A 168 -13.79 3.94 -4.15
N ASN A 169 -12.96 4.98 -4.15
CA ASN A 169 -11.92 5.18 -5.16
C ASN A 169 -10.64 4.36 -4.89
N ASN A 170 -10.54 3.71 -3.72
CA ASN A 170 -9.34 3.02 -3.27
C ASN A 170 -9.56 1.55 -2.97
N ILE A 171 -10.79 1.11 -2.64
CA ILE A 171 -11.10 -0.28 -2.33
C ILE A 171 -11.84 -0.90 -3.52
N PHE A 172 -11.23 -1.93 -4.10
CA PHE A 172 -11.77 -2.67 -5.23
C PHE A 172 -12.06 -4.12 -4.83
N LYS A 173 -12.92 -4.78 -5.60
CA LYS A 173 -13.20 -6.20 -5.45
C LYS A 173 -12.48 -6.95 -6.57
N ASP A 174 -11.69 -7.95 -6.22
CA ASP A 174 -11.00 -8.81 -7.17
C ASP A 174 -11.88 -10.00 -7.60
N ASP A 175 -11.45 -10.74 -8.61
CA ASP A 175 -12.23 -11.84 -9.22
C ASP A 175 -12.45 -13.03 -8.26
N ASP A 176 -11.60 -13.17 -7.25
CA ASP A 176 -11.74 -14.18 -6.20
C ASP A 176 -12.64 -13.74 -5.04
N GLY A 177 -13.24 -12.55 -5.15
CA GLY A 177 -14.22 -12.03 -4.22
C GLY A 177 -13.64 -11.23 -3.05
N PHE A 178 -12.32 -11.19 -2.88
CA PHE A 178 -11.69 -10.37 -1.85
C PHE A 178 -11.73 -8.90 -2.22
N TYR A 179 -11.95 -8.04 -1.20
CA TYR A 179 -11.69 -6.62 -1.33
C TYR A 179 -10.20 -6.35 -1.15
N PHE A 180 -9.64 -5.42 -1.93
CA PHE A 180 -8.24 -5.04 -1.83
C PHE A 180 -8.07 -3.55 -2.05
N LEU A 181 -7.01 -3.01 -1.45
CA LEU A 181 -6.57 -1.65 -1.67
C LEU A 181 -5.90 -1.54 -3.04
N ASN A 182 -6.29 -0.53 -3.81
CA ASN A 182 -5.68 -0.21 -5.09
C ASN A 182 -4.16 -0.05 -4.91
N PRO A 183 -3.35 -0.92 -5.53
CA PRO A 183 -1.90 -0.85 -5.41
C PRO A 183 -1.33 0.37 -6.14
N PHE A 184 -2.13 1.05 -6.96
CA PHE A 184 -1.70 2.13 -7.82
C PHE A 184 -2.14 3.52 -7.29
N PRO A 185 -1.21 4.49 -7.26
CA PRO A 185 -1.51 5.82 -6.75
C PRO A 185 -2.37 6.65 -7.71
N ASN A 186 -3.29 7.45 -7.15
CA ASN A 186 -4.13 8.40 -7.91
C ASN A 186 -3.50 9.79 -7.91
N SER A 187 -2.50 9.98 -7.05
CA SER A 187 -1.68 11.15 -6.86
C SER A 187 -0.33 10.65 -6.39
N VAL A 188 0.75 11.28 -6.83
CA VAL A 188 2.11 10.95 -6.39
C VAL A 188 2.77 12.23 -5.90
N PRO A 189 3.24 12.31 -4.64
CA PRO A 189 3.99 13.47 -4.17
C PRO A 189 5.36 13.50 -4.84
N ILE A 190 5.49 14.28 -5.92
CA ILE A 190 6.74 14.39 -6.68
C ILE A 190 7.81 15.05 -5.81
N ASN A 191 8.90 14.31 -5.57
CA ASN A 191 10.02 14.71 -4.72
C ASN A 191 11.35 14.61 -5.47
N ALA A 192 12.47 14.94 -4.81
CA ALA A 192 13.79 14.94 -5.45
C ALA A 192 14.18 13.58 -6.04
N ALA A 193 13.85 12.47 -5.37
CA ALA A 193 14.11 11.12 -5.88
C ALA A 193 13.29 10.81 -7.14
N HIS A 194 12.03 11.23 -7.18
CA HIS A 194 11.21 11.13 -8.42
C HIS A 194 11.85 11.89 -9.57
N LYS A 195 12.28 13.13 -9.33
CA LYS A 195 12.90 13.97 -10.36
C LYS A 195 14.21 13.37 -10.89
N GLN A 196 15.00 12.72 -10.04
CA GLN A 196 16.20 11.99 -10.46
C GLN A 196 15.88 10.81 -11.41
N LEU A 197 14.71 10.21 -11.26
CA LEU A 197 14.19 9.16 -12.15
C LEU A 197 13.43 9.72 -13.37
N GLY A 198 13.43 11.05 -13.57
CA GLY A 198 12.67 11.70 -14.65
C GLY A 198 11.16 11.79 -14.42
N ILE A 199 10.68 11.47 -13.22
CA ILE A 199 9.25 11.48 -12.87
C ILE A 199 8.88 12.88 -12.37
N ASN A 200 8.18 13.66 -13.19
CA ASN A 200 7.75 15.03 -12.89
C ASN A 200 6.24 15.17 -12.71
N SER A 201 5.47 14.17 -13.10
CA SER A 201 4.02 14.14 -13.06
C SER A 201 3.49 12.75 -12.72
N LEU A 202 2.18 12.65 -12.47
CA LEU A 202 1.49 11.37 -12.34
C LEU A 202 1.62 10.54 -13.63
N ASN A 203 1.47 11.16 -14.80
CA ASN A 203 1.63 10.45 -16.08
C ASN A 203 3.03 9.87 -16.25
N ASP A 204 4.08 10.60 -15.86
CA ASP A 204 5.45 10.06 -15.89
C ASP A 204 5.60 8.86 -14.95
N PHE A 205 4.96 8.92 -13.78
CA PHE A 205 4.96 7.79 -12.84
C PHE A 205 4.23 6.58 -13.42
N ILE A 206 3.08 6.78 -14.07
CA ILE A 206 2.32 5.70 -14.71
C ILE A 206 3.14 5.05 -15.82
N VAL A 207 3.80 5.85 -16.66
CA VAL A 207 4.70 5.35 -17.72
C VAL A 207 5.90 4.59 -17.12
N PHE A 208 6.49 5.12 -16.05
CA PHE A 208 7.57 4.46 -15.34
C PHE A 208 7.13 3.11 -14.75
N LEU A 209 5.98 3.08 -14.07
CA LEU A 209 5.39 1.87 -13.50
C LEU A 209 5.13 0.82 -14.59
N LYS A 210 4.55 1.25 -15.72
CA LYS A 210 4.32 0.39 -16.89
C LYS A 210 5.62 -0.31 -17.32
N ALA A 211 6.67 0.47 -17.52
CA ALA A 211 7.98 -0.06 -17.93
C ALA A 211 8.55 -1.04 -16.89
N LYS A 212 8.35 -0.79 -15.59
CA LYS A 212 8.78 -1.70 -14.51
C LYS A 212 8.01 -3.01 -14.49
N ILE A 213 6.70 -2.98 -14.73
CA ILE A 213 5.88 -4.19 -14.84
C ILE A 213 6.34 -5.00 -16.06
N GLU A 214 6.48 -4.37 -17.23
CA GLU A 214 6.91 -5.02 -18.48
C GLU A 214 8.31 -5.64 -18.37
N GLN A 215 9.26 -4.90 -17.80
CA GLN A 215 10.61 -5.41 -17.52
C GLN A 215 10.53 -6.66 -16.63
N SER A 216 9.75 -6.60 -15.55
CA SER A 216 9.64 -7.70 -14.60
C SER A 216 8.93 -8.92 -15.19
N MET A 217 7.94 -8.73 -16.06
CA MET A 217 7.31 -9.79 -16.84
C MET A 217 8.33 -10.50 -17.73
N ALA A 218 9.17 -9.74 -18.43
CA ALA A 218 10.19 -10.29 -19.32
C ALA A 218 11.26 -11.08 -18.53
N GLU A 219 11.77 -10.53 -17.43
CA GLU A 219 12.79 -11.16 -16.58
C GLU A 219 12.30 -12.45 -15.92
N ASN A 220 11.02 -12.50 -15.52
CA ASN A 220 10.48 -13.61 -14.73
C ASN A 220 9.58 -14.56 -15.54
N ARG A 221 9.58 -14.47 -16.87
CA ARG A 221 8.70 -15.25 -17.76
C ARG A 221 8.83 -16.77 -17.58
N ALA A 222 10.01 -17.25 -17.17
CA ALA A 222 10.28 -18.68 -16.97
C ALA A 222 9.70 -19.23 -15.65
N ASP A 223 9.57 -18.40 -14.61
CA ASP A 223 8.97 -18.81 -13.34
C ASP A 223 7.47 -18.53 -13.39
N LYS A 224 6.68 -19.58 -13.63
CA LYS A 224 5.22 -19.47 -13.73
C LYS A 224 4.58 -18.80 -12.51
N LYS A 225 5.09 -19.06 -11.30
CA LYS A 225 4.53 -18.50 -10.06
C LYS A 225 4.77 -17.00 -9.98
N ILE A 226 5.96 -16.55 -10.36
CA ILE A 226 6.30 -15.13 -10.38
C ILE A 226 5.63 -14.43 -11.57
N ALA A 227 5.58 -15.06 -12.75
CA ALA A 227 4.92 -14.52 -13.93
C ALA A 227 3.44 -14.21 -13.69
N LEU A 228 2.71 -15.07 -12.96
CA LEU A 228 1.31 -14.82 -12.60
C LEU A 228 1.14 -13.56 -11.74
N LYS A 229 2.10 -13.21 -10.89
CA LYS A 229 2.06 -11.98 -10.09
C LYS A 229 2.16 -10.74 -10.97
N TYR A 230 3.04 -10.77 -11.97
CA TYR A 230 3.19 -9.66 -12.90
C TYR A 230 2.08 -9.59 -13.94
N PHE A 231 1.49 -10.74 -14.33
CA PHE A 231 0.25 -10.78 -15.09
C PHE A 231 -0.88 -10.08 -14.32
N TRP A 232 -1.07 -10.38 -13.03
CA TRP A 232 -2.08 -9.72 -12.19
C TRP A 232 -1.84 -8.21 -12.11
N LEU A 233 -0.58 -7.78 -11.94
CA LEU A 233 -0.21 -6.36 -11.95
C LEU A 233 -0.53 -5.68 -13.29
N ALA A 234 -0.19 -6.33 -14.42
CA ALA A 234 -0.46 -5.79 -15.75
C ALA A 234 -1.96 -5.67 -16.04
N SER A 235 -2.74 -6.68 -15.66
CA SER A 235 -4.20 -6.66 -15.79
C SER A 235 -4.81 -5.54 -14.96
N ASN A 236 -4.40 -5.39 -13.70
CA ASN A 236 -4.90 -4.31 -12.85
C ASN A 236 -4.42 -2.93 -13.32
N PHE A 237 -3.20 -2.81 -13.84
CA PHE A 237 -2.70 -1.58 -14.43
C PHE A 237 -3.58 -1.15 -15.59
N ASN A 238 -3.91 -2.08 -16.50
CA ASN A 238 -4.79 -1.81 -17.63
C ASN A 238 -6.19 -1.40 -17.16
N ASN A 239 -6.77 -2.12 -16.20
CA ASN A 239 -8.08 -1.77 -15.64
C ASN A 239 -8.10 -0.37 -15.01
N TYR A 240 -6.98 0.06 -14.43
CA TYR A 240 -6.94 1.30 -13.65
C TYR A 240 -6.51 2.53 -14.45
N TYR A 241 -5.58 2.38 -15.40
CA TYR A 241 -4.96 3.52 -16.07
C TYR A 241 -5.25 3.62 -17.58
N LEU A 242 -5.98 2.67 -18.18
CA LEU A 242 -6.21 2.70 -19.63
C LEU A 242 -7.05 3.90 -20.09
N ASP A 243 -7.91 4.44 -19.23
CA ASP A 243 -8.67 5.67 -19.50
C ASP A 243 -7.83 6.94 -19.35
N VAL A 244 -6.59 6.85 -18.85
CA VAL A 244 -5.69 7.99 -18.72
C VAL A 244 -5.10 8.35 -20.09
N LYS A 245 -5.33 9.59 -20.53
CA LYS A 245 -4.86 10.08 -21.83
C LYS A 245 -3.35 9.88 -22.00
N GLY A 246 -2.98 9.18 -23.07
CA GLY A 246 -1.59 8.93 -23.46
C GLY A 246 -0.96 7.69 -22.83
N ILE A 247 -1.72 6.91 -22.05
CA ILE A 247 -1.27 5.62 -21.53
C ILE A 247 -1.77 4.50 -22.45
N SER A 248 -0.88 3.57 -22.80
CA SER A 248 -1.23 2.36 -23.53
C SER A 248 -1.33 1.16 -22.60
N ALA A 249 -2.09 0.15 -23.02
CA ALA A 249 -2.16 -1.12 -22.32
C ALA A 249 -0.78 -1.81 -22.28
N ILE A 250 -0.53 -2.55 -21.19
CA ILE A 250 0.50 -3.59 -21.13
C ILE A 250 -0.01 -4.80 -21.91
N GLU A 251 0.82 -5.35 -22.79
CA GLU A 251 0.54 -6.61 -23.49
C GLU A 251 0.69 -7.78 -22.52
N ILE A 252 -0.33 -8.65 -22.46
CA ILE A 252 -0.44 -9.74 -21.51
C ILE A 252 -0.48 -11.09 -22.24
#